data_AF-A0A9D7CGG2-F1
#
_entry.id   AF-A0A9D7CGG2-F1
#
_cell.length_a   1.000
_cell.length_b   1.000
_cell.length_c   1.000
_cell.angle_alpha   90.00
_cell.angle_beta   90.00
_cell.angle_gamma   90.00
#
_symmetry.space_group_name_H-M   'P 1'
#
loop_
_entity.id
_entity.type
_entity.pdbx_description
1 polymer ?
#
loop_
_entity_poly.entity_id
_entity_poly.type
_entity_poly.pdbx_seq_one_letter_code
_entity_poly.pdbx_strand_id
1 'polypeptide(L)'
;GHHVISFSPSGKYFVDTYSRVESPPVSVLRSAATGTVIRKLEDADASRLKTVGWRPGQVFSVKARDGVTDIYGILYLPPNVDSTRKYPIISHIYPGPQVGSVGAGASRMVESPSRWPNSASS
;
A
#
# COMPACT_ATOMS: atom_id res chain seq x y z
N GLY A 1 0.87 -9.17 -3.07
CA GLY A 1 -0.42 -8.48 -2.88
C GLY A 1 -1.07 -9.04 -1.64
N HIS A 2 -1.94 -8.27 -0.99
CA HIS A 2 -2.80 -8.83 0.07
C HIS A 2 -4.01 -9.46 -0.59
N HIS A 3 -4.47 -10.61 -0.09
CA HIS A 3 -5.62 -11.32 -0.61
C HIS A 3 -6.56 -11.66 0.55
N VAL A 4 -7.83 -11.31 0.40
CA VAL A 4 -8.91 -11.77 1.26
C VAL A 4 -9.85 -12.58 0.40
N ILE A 5 -9.97 -13.88 0.72
CA ILE A 5 -10.76 -14.82 -0.06
C ILE A 5 -12.01 -15.25 0.71
N SER A 6 -13.12 -15.39 0.00
CA SER A 6 -14.36 -15.96 0.53
C SER A 6 -14.92 -16.98 -0.45
N PHE A 7 -15.14 -18.21 0.01
CA PHE A 7 -15.64 -19.29 -0.82
C PHE A 7 -17.16 -19.25 -0.94
N SER A 8 -17.65 -19.60 -2.12
CA SER A 8 -19.06 -19.91 -2.30
C SER A 8 -19.45 -21.14 -1.46
N PRO A 9 -20.71 -21.28 -1.01
CA PRO A 9 -21.17 -22.46 -0.26
C PRO A 9 -20.93 -23.78 -1.00
N SER A 10 -20.98 -23.74 -2.34
CA SER A 10 -20.73 -24.91 -3.19
C SER A 10 -19.24 -25.30 -3.31
N GLY A 11 -18.32 -24.45 -2.84
CA GLY A 11 -16.87 -24.62 -3.00
C GLY A 11 -16.34 -24.46 -4.43
N LYS A 12 -17.21 -24.30 -5.45
CA LYS A 12 -16.82 -24.23 -6.87
C LYS A 12 -16.17 -22.90 -7.26
N TYR A 13 -16.49 -21.85 -6.52
CA TYR A 13 -16.01 -20.48 -6.77
C TYR A 13 -15.56 -19.83 -5.48
N PHE A 14 -14.72 -18.82 -5.62
CA PHE A 14 -14.38 -17.91 -4.54
C PHE A 14 -14.25 -16.47 -5.04
N VAL A 15 -14.59 -15.53 -4.17
CA VAL A 15 -14.28 -14.11 -4.36
C VAL A 15 -12.88 -13.87 -3.80
N ASP A 16 -12.04 -13.23 -4.60
CA ASP A 16 -10.71 -12.79 -4.22
C ASP A 16 -10.67 -11.26 -4.29
N THR A 17 -10.58 -10.63 -3.12
CA THR A 17 -10.31 -9.20 -3.01
C THR A 17 -8.84 -9.01 -2.75
N TYR A 18 -8.13 -8.42 -3.71
CA TYR A 18 -6.69 -8.24 -3.59
C TYR A 18 -6.25 -6.81 -3.81
N SER A 19 -5.22 -6.41 -3.08
CA SER A 19 -4.59 -5.09 -3.21
C SER A 19 -3.10 -5.21 -3.46
N ARG A 20 -2.57 -4.20 -4.16
CA ARG A 20 -1.14 -3.96 -4.27
C ARG A 20 -0.86 -2.60 -3.65
N VAL A 21 0.37 -2.39 -3.17
CA VAL A 21 0.77 -1.09 -2.61
C VAL A 21 0.55 0.04 -3.62
N GLU A 22 0.75 -0.28 -4.90
CA GLU A 22 0.71 0.67 -6.01
C GLU A 22 -0.70 0.90 -6.59
N SER A 23 -1.70 0.08 -6.22
CA SER A 23 -3.03 0.13 -6.84
C SER A 23 -4.17 -0.11 -5.86
N PRO A 24 -5.33 0.54 -6.05
CA PRO A 24 -6.52 0.27 -5.26
C PRO A 24 -6.91 -1.22 -5.27
N PRO A 25 -7.60 -1.72 -4.23
CA PRO A 25 -8.11 -3.08 -4.21
C PRO A 25 -9.02 -3.39 -5.42
N VAL A 26 -8.93 -4.63 -5.90
CA VAL A 26 -9.79 -5.19 -6.95
C VAL A 26 -10.42 -6.47 -6.41
N SER A 27 -11.73 -6.62 -6.63
CA SER A 27 -12.46 -7.84 -6.30
C SER A 27 -12.82 -8.62 -7.56
N VAL A 28 -12.46 -9.89 -7.59
CA VAL A 28 -12.73 -10.79 -8.73
C VAL A 28 -13.38 -12.09 -8.26
N LEU A 29 -14.25 -12.65 -9.09
CA LEU A 29 -14.76 -14.01 -8.95
C LEU A 29 -13.80 -14.97 -9.67
N ARG A 30 -13.39 -16.04 -8.99
CA ARG A 30 -12.49 -17.06 -9.52
C ARG A 30 -13.10 -18.45 -9.44
N SER A 31 -12.68 -19.30 -10.38
CA SER A 31 -12.88 -20.75 -10.32
C SER A 31 -12.02 -21.34 -9.21
N ALA A 32 -12.59 -22.12 -8.29
CA ALA A 32 -11.83 -22.81 -7.25
C ALA A 32 -10.96 -23.95 -7.82
N ALA A 33 -11.42 -24.59 -8.90
CA ALA A 33 -10.71 -25.72 -9.51
C ALA A 33 -9.44 -25.29 -10.28
N THR A 34 -9.45 -24.08 -10.86
CA THR A 34 -8.39 -23.64 -11.79
C THR A 34 -7.73 -22.32 -11.39
N GLY A 35 -8.30 -21.56 -10.44
CA GLY A 35 -7.83 -20.23 -10.05
C GLY A 35 -8.12 -19.12 -11.07
N THR A 36 -8.70 -19.48 -12.22
CA THR A 36 -8.98 -18.56 -13.34
C THR A 36 -9.96 -17.48 -12.92
N VAL A 37 -9.70 -16.22 -13.31
CA VAL A 37 -10.66 -15.13 -13.15
C VAL A 37 -11.83 -15.35 -14.10
N ILE A 38 -13.02 -15.49 -13.53
CA ILE A 38 -14.27 -15.65 -14.27
C ILE A 38 -14.87 -14.28 -14.58
N ARG A 39 -14.83 -13.37 -13.59
CA ARG A 39 -15.45 -12.05 -13.69
C ARG A 39 -14.82 -11.06 -12.71
N LYS A 40 -14.71 -9.81 -13.13
CA LYS A 40 -14.42 -8.68 -12.25
C LYS A 40 -15.70 -8.20 -11.56
N LEU A 41 -15.66 -8.05 -10.25
CA LEU A 41 -16.82 -7.67 -9.44
C LEU A 41 -16.79 -6.18 -9.10
N GLU A 42 -15.64 -5.65 -8.69
CA GLU A 42 -15.52 -4.27 -8.23
C GLU A 42 -14.10 -3.71 -8.45
N ASP A 43 -14.03 -2.41 -8.73
CA ASP A 43 -12.83 -1.58 -8.61
C ASP A 43 -13.03 -0.53 -7.52
N ALA A 44 -12.10 -0.42 -6.59
CA ALA A 44 -12.09 0.70 -5.66
C ALA A 44 -11.77 2.02 -6.41
N ASP A 45 -12.67 2.99 -6.32
CA ASP A 45 -12.48 4.31 -6.90
C ASP A 45 -11.56 5.19 -6.03
N ALA A 46 -10.34 5.41 -6.51
CA ALA A 46 -9.36 6.30 -5.87
C ALA A 46 -9.36 7.73 -6.42
N SER A 47 -10.33 8.12 -7.26
CA SER A 47 -10.33 9.41 -7.95
C SER A 47 -10.30 10.59 -6.98
N ARG A 48 -11.08 10.53 -5.89
CA ARG A 48 -11.10 11.58 -4.84
C ARG A 48 -9.76 11.74 -4.10
N LEU A 49 -8.98 10.67 -3.98
CA LEU A 49 -7.65 10.74 -3.36
C LEU A 49 -6.68 11.41 -4.35
N LYS A 50 -6.73 11.02 -5.62
CA LYS A 50 -5.90 11.61 -6.67
C LYS A 50 -6.15 13.12 -6.84
N THR A 51 -7.39 13.58 -6.67
CA THR A 51 -7.73 15.01 -6.77
C THR A 51 -7.08 15.87 -5.70
N VAL A 52 -6.76 15.31 -4.52
CA VAL A 52 -6.04 16.02 -3.44
C VAL A 52 -4.53 15.77 -3.48
N GLY A 53 -4.01 15.24 -4.60
CA GLY A 53 -2.59 15.01 -4.81
C GLY A 53 -2.04 13.73 -4.18
N TRP A 54 -2.90 12.83 -3.67
CA TRP A 54 -2.45 11.54 -3.16
C TRP A 54 -1.82 10.71 -4.29
N ARG A 55 -0.69 10.08 -3.97
CA ARG A 55 0.00 9.13 -4.84
C ARG A 55 0.19 7.82 -4.08
N PRO A 56 0.05 6.66 -4.76
CA PRO A 56 0.31 5.39 -4.12
C PRO A 56 1.78 5.27 -3.72
N GLY A 57 2.06 4.47 -2.70
CA GLY A 57 3.42 4.17 -2.29
C GLY A 57 4.15 3.34 -3.35
N GLN A 58 5.46 3.53 -3.44
CA GLN A 58 6.34 2.78 -4.34
C GLN A 58 7.05 1.70 -3.53
N VAL A 59 7.01 0.46 -4.01
CA VAL A 59 7.81 -0.60 -3.40
C VAL A 59 9.26 -0.43 -3.84
N PHE A 60 10.19 -0.50 -2.90
CA PHE A 60 11.62 -0.50 -3.21
C PHE A 60 12.33 -1.60 -2.42
N SER A 61 13.50 -1.98 -2.91
CA SER A 61 14.40 -2.91 -2.23
C SER A 61 15.80 -2.31 -2.15
N VAL A 62 16.48 -2.52 -1.03
CA VAL A 62 17.89 -2.18 -0.84
C VAL A 62 18.64 -3.37 -0.24
N LYS A 63 19.93 -3.48 -0.52
CA LYS A 63 20.77 -4.48 0.14
C LYS A 63 21.02 -4.09 1.60
N ALA A 64 20.91 -5.07 2.49
CA ALA A 64 21.34 -4.96 3.86
C ALA A 64 22.87 -4.76 3.95
N ARG A 65 23.37 -4.51 5.17
CA ARG A 65 24.80 -4.30 5.42
C ARG A 65 25.68 -5.47 4.94
N ASP A 66 25.12 -6.68 4.90
CA ASP A 66 25.81 -7.89 4.42
C ASP A 66 26.00 -7.93 2.89
N GLY A 67 25.37 -7.01 2.15
CA GLY A 67 25.43 -6.96 0.68
C GLY A 67 24.60 -8.03 -0.03
N VAL A 68 23.95 -8.94 0.70
CA VAL A 68 23.25 -10.10 0.15
C VAL A 68 21.75 -9.98 0.35
N THR A 69 21.33 -9.69 1.58
CA THR A 69 19.92 -9.73 2.00
C THR A 69 19.15 -8.53 1.44
N ASP A 70 18.04 -8.78 0.76
CA ASP A 70 17.14 -7.71 0.31
C ASP A 70 16.22 -7.25 1.45
N ILE A 71 16.25 -5.95 1.73
CA ILE A 71 15.32 -5.27 2.63
C ILE A 71 14.28 -4.57 1.75
N TYR A 72 13.02 -4.91 1.97
CA TYR A 72 11.89 -4.34 1.24
C TYR A 72 11.24 -3.22 2.04
N GLY A 73 10.87 -2.13 1.37
CA GLY A 73 10.19 -0.99 1.96
C GLY A 73 9.13 -0.41 1.02
N ILE A 74 8.33 0.50 1.58
CA ILE A 74 7.37 1.30 0.83
C ILE A 74 7.79 2.77 0.98
N LEU A 75 7.99 3.45 -0.14
CA LEU A 75 8.34 4.87 -0.22
C LEU A 75 7.13 5.69 -0.63
N TYR A 76 6.77 6.68 0.18
CA TYR A 76 5.75 7.68 -0.16
C TYR A 76 6.45 9.00 -0.49
N LEU A 77 6.34 9.44 -1.74
CA LEU A 77 6.94 10.69 -2.19
C LEU A 77 5.93 11.84 -2.12
N PRO A 78 6.38 13.07 -1.76
CA PRO A 78 5.58 14.27 -1.94
C PRO A 78 5.15 14.43 -3.42
N PRO A 79 4.01 15.07 -3.70
CA PRO A 79 3.49 15.18 -5.07
C PRO A 79 4.44 15.89 -6.06
N ASN A 80 5.27 16.81 -5.55
CA ASN A 80 6.18 17.66 -6.32
C ASN A 80 7.64 17.46 -5.87
N VAL A 81 8.10 16.21 -5.84
CA VAL A 81 9.50 15.91 -5.50
C VAL A 81 10.44 16.47 -6.59
N ASP A 82 11.46 17.20 -6.16
CA ASP A 82 12.54 17.72 -7.00
C ASP A 82 13.81 16.93 -6.68
N SER A 83 14.37 16.23 -7.67
CA SER A 83 15.55 15.37 -7.48
C SER A 83 16.82 16.13 -7.09
N THR A 84 16.83 17.45 -7.25
CA THR A 84 17.97 18.31 -6.88
C THR A 84 17.92 18.78 -5.43
N ARG A 85 16.81 18.52 -4.71
CA ARG A 85 16.60 18.98 -3.34
C ARG A 85 16.68 17.84 -2.34
N LYS A 86 17.03 18.18 -1.09
CA LYS A 86 17.00 17.25 0.03
C LYS A 86 15.70 17.43 0.80
N TYR A 87 15.09 16.32 1.19
CA TYR A 87 13.87 16.28 1.99
C TYR A 87 14.13 15.49 3.27
N PRO A 88 13.56 15.88 4.41
CA PRO A 88 13.61 15.07 5.62
C PRO A 88 12.84 13.76 5.40
N ILE A 89 13.38 12.66 5.94
CA ILE A 89 12.75 11.34 5.86
C ILE A 89 12.10 11.04 7.20
N ILE A 90 10.82 10.67 7.18
CA ILE A 90 10.13 10.07 8.32
C ILE A 90 10.18 8.56 8.13
N SER A 91 10.89 7.86 9.02
CA SER A 91 11.00 6.41 8.98
C SER A 91 10.02 5.80 9.98
N HIS A 92 8.97 5.15 9.47
CA HIS A 92 8.00 4.42 10.29
C HIS A 92 8.38 2.94 10.33
N ILE A 93 9.22 2.57 11.30
CA ILE A 93 9.69 1.21 11.51
C ILE A 93 8.86 0.59 12.64
N TYR A 94 8.23 -0.57 12.41
CA TYR A 94 7.68 -1.42 13.47
C TYR A 94 8.66 -2.58 13.76
N PRO A 95 9.37 -2.58 14.90
CA PRO A 95 10.40 -3.58 15.21
C PRO A 95 9.89 -4.81 15.99
N GLY A 96 8.56 -5.02 16.11
CA GLY A 96 7.99 -6.11 16.91
C GLY A 96 8.00 -7.48 16.20
N PRO A 97 8.42 -8.58 16.85
CA PRO A 97 8.62 -9.91 16.24
C PRO A 97 7.33 -10.67 15.86
N GLN A 98 6.15 -10.04 15.94
CA GLN A 98 4.85 -10.70 15.76
C GLN A 98 4.10 -10.26 14.50
N VAL A 99 4.50 -9.16 13.86
CA VAL A 99 3.94 -8.67 12.59
C VAL A 99 4.99 -7.84 11.88
N GLY A 100 5.42 -8.29 10.71
CA GLY A 100 6.27 -7.47 9.85
C GLY A 100 5.57 -6.16 9.50
N SER A 101 6.28 -5.04 9.59
CA SER A 101 5.78 -3.73 9.14
C SER A 101 5.47 -3.67 7.62
N VAL A 102 5.85 -4.73 6.91
CA VAL A 102 5.51 -5.02 5.52
C VAL A 102 4.49 -6.18 5.48
N GLY A 103 3.45 -6.07 6.31
CA GLY A 103 2.25 -6.89 6.18
C GLY A 103 1.55 -6.49 4.88
N ALA A 104 1.12 -7.47 4.10
CA ALA A 104 0.42 -7.22 2.86
C ALA A 104 -0.82 -6.34 3.15
N GLY A 105 -0.77 -5.08 2.72
CA GLY A 105 -1.93 -4.21 2.52
C GLY A 105 -2.81 -3.90 3.75
N ALA A 106 -2.33 -3.09 4.69
CA ALA A 106 -3.19 -2.18 5.45
C ALA A 106 -2.37 -1.04 6.07
N SER A 107 -2.28 0.10 5.39
CA SER A 107 -1.93 1.36 6.04
C SER A 107 -3.19 1.84 6.77
N ARG A 108 -3.25 1.67 8.10
CA ARG A 108 -4.27 2.34 8.92
C ARG A 108 -4.01 3.84 8.84
N MET A 109 -4.99 4.59 8.33
CA MET A 109 -4.92 6.04 8.25
C MET A 109 -5.00 6.62 9.67
N VAL A 110 -3.93 7.25 10.12
CA VAL A 110 -3.96 8.19 11.24
C VAL A 110 -4.20 9.57 10.64
N GLU A 111 -5.38 10.12 10.85
CA GLU A 111 -5.64 11.54 10.58
C GLU A 111 -4.93 12.38 11.64
N SER A 112 -3.94 13.16 11.24
CA SER A 112 -3.42 14.26 12.07
C SER A 112 -4.20 15.53 11.71
N PRO A 113 -4.92 16.18 12.66
CA PRO A 113 -5.59 17.44 12.40
C PRO A 113 -4.58 18.50 11.99
N SER A 114 -4.91 19.17 10.89
CA SER A 114 -4.18 20.26 10.28
C SER A 114 -4.11 21.48 11.21
N ARG A 115 -2.93 21.75 11.79
CA ARG A 115 -2.47 23.11 12.12
C ARG A 115 -1.03 23.14 12.60
N TRP A 116 -0.17 23.84 11.85
CA TRP A 116 0.94 24.59 12.45
C TRP A 116 0.96 25.98 11.79
N PRO A 117 0.86 27.07 12.56
CA PRO A 117 0.92 28.43 12.04
C PRO A 117 2.36 28.84 11.72
N ASN A 118 2.50 29.69 10.70
CA ASN A 118 3.74 30.35 10.35
C ASN A 118 4.09 31.50 11.33
N SER A 119 5.40 31.70 11.47
CA SER A 119 6.15 32.98 11.56
C SER A 119 6.66 33.52 12.92
N ALA A 120 7.95 33.91 12.83
CA ALA A 120 8.73 34.96 13.52
C ALA A 120 9.00 34.78 15.03
N SER A 121 10.18 35.10 15.56
CA SER A 121 11.07 36.24 15.24
C SER A 121 12.55 35.99 15.53
N SER A 122 13.35 36.86 14.91
CA SER A 122 14.69 37.40 15.21
C SER A 122 15.34 37.06 16.55
#